data_AF-A0A8T3U1S4-F1
#
_entry.id   AF-A0A8T3U1S4-F1
#
_cell.length_a   1.000
_cell.length_b   1.000
_cell.length_c   1.000
_cell.angle_alpha   90.00
_cell.angle_beta   90.00
_cell.angle_gamma   90.00
#
_symmetry.space_group_name_H-M   'P 1'
#
loop_
_entity.id
_entity.type
_entity.pdbx_description
1 polymer ?
#
loop_
_entity_poly.entity_id
_entity_poly.type
_entity_poly.pdbx_seq_one_letter_code
_entity_poly.pdbx_strand_id
1 'polypeptide(L)'
;MTVHMKDRSVLGRLAAELRVNDLLVLERDAQCLRLIGGTGRGSSWAGVVDAPLDDEPAARRAVSDGRVVRIGADAPQRVIGPYWSPVAVLVPVGFTRTTIVPSTTGSHDAHCIP
;
A
#
# COMPACT_ATOMS: atom_id res chain seq x y z
N MET A 1 -16.19 10.05 12.71
CA MET A 1 -14.83 10.57 12.88
C MET A 1 -14.07 10.29 11.59
N THR A 2 -14.04 11.25 10.68
CA THR A 2 -13.43 11.08 9.35
C THR A 2 -12.01 11.63 9.43
N VAL A 3 -11.01 10.75 9.37
CA VAL A 3 -9.62 11.17 9.29
C VAL A 3 -9.42 11.79 7.91
N HIS A 4 -9.24 13.12 7.84
CA HIS A 4 -8.82 13.80 6.63
C HIS A 4 -7.34 13.48 6.38
N MET A 5 -7.08 12.32 5.79
CA MET A 5 -5.77 11.72 5.52
C MET A 5 -5.01 12.41 4.36
N LYS A 6 -5.04 13.75 4.32
CA LYS A 6 -4.36 14.58 3.30
C LYS A 6 -3.11 15.29 3.81
N ASP A 7 -2.85 15.25 5.12
CA ASP A 7 -1.65 15.85 5.69
C ASP A 7 -0.43 14.97 5.43
N ARG A 8 0.46 15.43 4.54
CA ARG A 8 1.71 14.74 4.19
C ARG A 8 2.61 14.51 5.41
N SER A 9 2.54 15.38 6.42
CA SER A 9 3.33 15.24 7.65
C SER A 9 2.85 14.08 8.54
N VAL A 10 1.57 13.72 8.46
CA VAL A 10 0.99 12.57 9.17
C VAL A 10 1.39 11.27 8.49
N LEU A 11 1.28 11.21 7.16
CA LEU A 11 1.67 10.03 6.39
C LEU A 11 3.17 9.73 6.51
N GLY A 12 4.01 10.77 6.52
CA GLY A 12 5.45 10.65 6.78
C GLY A 12 5.77 10.03 8.14
N ARG A 13 5.10 10.48 9.21
CA ARG A 13 5.27 9.91 10.55
C ARG A 13 4.78 8.47 10.64
N LEU A 14 3.61 8.18 10.09
CA LEU A 14 3.07 6.82 10.07
C LEU A 14 4.01 5.85 9.32
N ALA A 15 4.57 6.27 8.18
CA ALA A 15 5.53 5.45 7.45
C ALA A 15 6.80 5.18 8.28
N ALA A 16 7.30 6.19 9.01
CA ALA A 16 8.45 6.03 9.91
C ALA A 16 8.15 5.10 11.09
N GLU A 17 6.99 5.24 11.73
CA GLU A 17 6.53 4.37 12.83
C GLU A 17 6.39 2.91 12.39
N LEU A 18 5.82 2.69 11.21
CA LEU A 18 5.69 1.36 10.61
C LEU A 18 7.01 0.83 10.01
N ARG A 19 8.05 1.67 9.93
CA ARG A 19 9.35 1.39 9.29
C ARG A 19 9.22 0.93 7.84
N VAL A 20 8.43 1.66 7.05
CA VAL A 20 8.12 1.31 5.66
C VAL A 20 8.62 2.39 4.72
N ASN A 21 9.16 1.95 3.59
CA ASN A 21 9.75 2.87 2.60
C ASN A 21 8.68 3.56 1.76
N ASP A 22 7.66 2.78 1.40
CA ASP A 22 6.52 3.23 0.63
C ASP A 22 5.25 3.05 1.48
N LEU A 23 4.37 4.05 1.45
CA LEU A 23 3.02 3.98 1.97
C LEU A 23 2.09 4.50 0.88
N LEU A 24 1.21 3.65 0.37
CA LEU A 24 0.22 4.05 -0.64
C LEU A 24 -1.13 4.30 0.05
N VAL A 25 -1.84 5.36 -0.33
CA VAL A 25 -3.19 5.68 0.15
C VAL A 25 -4.13 5.70 -1.04
N LEU A 26 -5.03 4.72 -1.10
CA LEU A 26 -5.91 4.51 -2.25
C LEU A 26 -7.37 4.83 -1.91
N GLU A 27 -8.02 5.64 -2.72
CA GLU A 27 -9.46 5.83 -2.68
C GLU A 27 -10.14 4.78 -3.55
N ARG A 28 -11.21 4.18 -3.04
CA ARG A 28 -11.99 3.19 -3.77
C ARG A 28 -13.26 3.83 -4.34
N ASP A 29 -13.54 3.57 -5.61
CA ASP A 29 -14.89 3.63 -6.16
C ASP A 29 -15.43 2.21 -6.46
N ALA A 30 -16.58 2.09 -7.13
CA ALA A 30 -17.20 0.78 -7.34
C ALA A 30 -16.27 -0.22 -8.07
N GLN A 31 -15.42 0.26 -8.97
CA GLN A 31 -14.64 -0.58 -9.89
C GLN A 31 -13.14 -0.32 -9.85
N CYS A 32 -12.68 0.79 -9.27
CA CYS A 32 -11.29 1.22 -9.33
C CYS A 32 -10.74 1.63 -7.95
N LEU A 33 -9.43 1.52 -7.84
CA LEU A 33 -8.62 2.08 -6.76
C LEU A 33 -7.76 3.20 -7.33
N ARG A 34 -7.90 4.40 -6.79
CA ARG A 34 -7.15 5.58 -7.22
C ARG A 34 -6.14 5.94 -6.18
N LEU A 35 -4.87 6.10 -6.55
CA LEU A 35 -3.84 6.52 -5.60
C LEU A 35 -4.03 8.01 -5.31
N ILE A 36 -4.44 8.36 -4.09
CA ILE A 36 -4.73 9.74 -3.69
C ILE A 36 -3.61 10.38 -2.86
N GLY A 37 -2.62 9.60 -2.43
CA GLY A 37 -1.52 10.07 -1.62
C GLY A 37 -0.62 8.95 -1.13
N GLY A 38 0.36 9.32 -0.32
CA GLY A 38 1.31 8.37 0.23
C GLY A 38 2.66 8.98 0.60
N THR A 39 3.62 8.10 0.89
CA THR A 39 5.05 8.38 1.06
C THR A 39 5.87 7.53 0.08
N GLY A 40 7.12 7.91 -0.16
CA GLY A 40 7.98 7.22 -1.13
C GLY A 40 7.38 7.31 -2.54
N ARG A 41 7.21 6.17 -3.20
CA ARG A 41 6.52 6.09 -4.50
C ARG A 41 5.07 6.56 -4.42
N GLY A 42 4.42 6.37 -3.27
CA GLY A 42 3.04 6.81 -3.05
C GLY A 42 2.86 8.32 -3.17
N SER A 43 3.88 9.13 -2.83
CA SER A 43 3.78 10.60 -2.98
C SER A 43 3.92 11.06 -4.42
N SER A 44 4.76 10.40 -5.23
CA SER A 44 5.03 10.81 -6.60
C SER A 44 3.98 10.33 -7.61
N TRP A 45 3.22 9.30 -7.26
CA TRP A 45 2.22 8.68 -8.14
C TRP A 45 0.78 9.11 -7.82
N ALA A 46 0.58 9.91 -6.77
CA ALA A 46 -0.73 10.38 -6.36
C ALA A 46 -1.42 11.18 -7.49
N GLY A 47 -2.65 10.80 -7.82
CA GLY A 47 -3.44 11.39 -8.90
C GLY A 47 -3.07 10.91 -10.31
N VAL A 48 -2.10 10.01 -10.45
CA VAL A 48 -1.64 9.48 -11.75
C VAL A 48 -2.01 8.01 -11.92
N VAL A 49 -2.01 7.24 -10.83
CA VAL A 49 -2.23 5.80 -10.86
C VAL A 49 -3.68 5.47 -10.46
N ASP A 50 -4.38 4.87 -11.42
CA ASP A 50 -5.65 4.17 -11.21
C ASP A 50 -5.44 2.68 -11.48
N ALA A 51 -6.02 1.83 -10.63
CA ALA A 51 -5.95 0.38 -10.71
C ALA A 51 -7.36 -0.22 -10.73
N PRO A 52 -7.80 -0.82 -11.85
CA PRO A 52 -9.07 -1.54 -11.91
C PRO A 52 -9.09 -2.69 -10.90
N LEU A 53 -10.11 -2.77 -10.05
CA LEU A 53 -10.16 -3.73 -8.94
C LEU A 53 -10.13 -5.18 -9.42
N ASP A 54 -10.68 -5.46 -10.60
CA ASP A 54 -10.67 -6.80 -11.22
C ASP A 54 -9.26 -7.25 -11.62
N ASP A 55 -8.36 -6.31 -11.89
CA ASP A 55 -6.96 -6.57 -12.20
C ASP A 55 -6.08 -6.68 -10.94
N GLU A 56 -6.66 -6.50 -9.74
CA GLU A 56 -5.93 -6.45 -8.48
C GLU A 56 -6.40 -7.52 -7.48
N PRO A 57 -6.00 -8.80 -7.64
CA PRO A 57 -6.52 -9.91 -6.84
C PRO A 57 -6.36 -9.72 -5.33
N ALA A 58 -5.21 -9.21 -4.87
CA ALA A 58 -4.95 -8.98 -3.46
C ALA A 58 -5.81 -7.84 -2.91
N ALA A 59 -5.96 -6.75 -3.68
CA ALA A 59 -6.78 -5.61 -3.28
C ALA A 59 -8.27 -5.96 -3.29
N ARG A 60 -8.73 -6.69 -4.30
CA ARG A 60 -10.09 -7.22 -4.38
C ARG A 60 -10.42 -8.07 -3.16
N ARG A 61 -9.52 -8.96 -2.72
CA ARG A 61 -9.69 -9.77 -1.51
C ARG A 61 -9.75 -8.93 -0.23
N ALA A 62 -8.85 -7.97 -0.08
CA ALA A 62 -8.83 -7.10 1.11
C ALA A 62 -10.14 -6.31 1.24
N VAL A 63 -10.65 -5.86 0.09
CA VAL A 63 -11.86 -5.06 -0.03
C VAL A 63 -13.14 -5.88 0.13
N SER A 64 -13.24 -7.05 -0.50
CA SER A 64 -14.43 -7.92 -0.42
C SER A 64 -14.68 -8.41 1.01
N ASP A 65 -13.61 -8.77 1.69
CA ASP A 65 -13.68 -9.41 3.00
C ASP A 65 -13.65 -8.38 4.13
N GLY A 66 -13.33 -7.11 3.82
CA GLY A 66 -13.06 -6.07 4.81
C GLY A 66 -11.90 -6.44 5.75
N ARG A 67 -10.96 -7.26 5.26
CA ARG A 67 -9.88 -7.85 6.07
C ARG A 67 -8.51 -7.42 5.59
N VAL A 68 -7.59 -7.34 6.55
CA VAL A 68 -6.17 -7.15 6.25
C VAL A 68 -5.65 -8.33 5.44
N VAL A 69 -5.05 -8.06 4.29
CA VAL A 69 -4.35 -9.07 3.47
C VAL A 69 -2.86 -8.85 3.62
N ARG A 70 -2.11 -9.94 3.88
CA ARG A 70 -0.65 -9.92 3.91
C ARG A 70 -0.13 -10.65 2.68
N ILE A 71 0.85 -10.05 2.03
CA ILE A 71 1.59 -10.58 0.90
C ILE A 71 3.02 -10.80 1.39
N GLY A 72 3.51 -12.01 1.19
CA GLY A 72 4.91 -12.38 1.38
C GLY A 72 5.30 -13.37 0.30
N ALA A 73 6.39 -13.10 -0.40
CA ALA A 73 6.97 -13.96 -1.43
C ALA A 73 8.49 -13.75 -1.50
N ASP A 74 9.20 -14.76 -1.99
CA ASP A 74 10.66 -14.71 -2.12
C ASP A 74 11.12 -13.75 -3.23
N ALA A 75 10.24 -13.48 -4.21
CA ALA A 75 10.47 -12.52 -5.29
C ALA A 75 9.39 -11.43 -5.31
N PRO A 76 9.71 -10.21 -5.81
CA PRO A 76 8.72 -9.16 -5.97
C PRO A 76 7.53 -9.60 -6.82
N GLN A 77 6.33 -9.39 -6.31
CA GLN A 77 5.08 -9.58 -7.06
C GLN A 77 4.33 -8.27 -7.17
N ARG A 78 3.42 -8.19 -8.15
CA ARG A 78 2.57 -7.01 -8.34
C ARG A 78 1.58 -6.92 -7.19
N VAL A 79 1.64 -5.82 -6.45
CA VAL A 79 0.77 -5.59 -5.29
C VAL A 79 -0.45 -4.77 -5.70
N ILE A 80 -0.22 -3.65 -6.40
CA ILE A 80 -1.28 -2.82 -6.96
C ILE A 80 -0.76 -1.91 -8.08
N GLY A 81 -1.45 -1.85 -9.21
CA GLY A 81 -1.05 -1.03 -10.36
C GLY A 81 0.42 -1.32 -10.75
N PRO A 82 1.28 -0.30 -10.90
CA PRO A 82 2.70 -0.47 -11.21
C PRO A 82 3.56 -0.79 -9.97
N TYR A 83 2.98 -1.00 -8.79
CA TYR A 83 3.72 -1.23 -7.56
C TYR A 83 4.05 -2.71 -7.37
N TRP A 84 5.34 -3.01 -7.21
CA TRP A 84 5.86 -4.36 -7.00
C TRP A 84 6.64 -4.43 -5.69
N SER A 85 6.41 -5.50 -4.92
CA SER A 85 7.13 -5.76 -3.66
C SER A 85 7.09 -7.25 -3.31
N PRO A 86 8.15 -7.79 -2.68
CA PRO A 86 8.10 -9.15 -2.12
C PRO A 86 7.21 -9.23 -0.87
N VAL A 87 7.11 -8.12 -0.13
CA VAL A 87 6.31 -8.03 1.10
C VAL A 87 5.40 -6.81 1.05
N ALA A 88 4.13 -7.04 1.31
CA ALA A 88 3.14 -5.98 1.43
C ALA A 88 2.04 -6.36 2.41
N VAL A 89 1.41 -5.36 2.99
CA VAL A 89 0.14 -5.51 3.72
C VAL A 89 -0.88 -4.66 3.00
N LEU A 90 -2.14 -5.07 2.95
CA LEU A 90 -3.24 -4.28 2.42
C LEU A 90 -4.23 -4.13 3.58
N VAL A 91 -4.35 -2.92 4.09
CA VAL A 91 -5.23 -2.61 5.24
C VAL A 91 -6.45 -1.85 4.74
N PRO A 92 -7.65 -2.46 4.68
CA PRO A 92 -8.86 -1.72 4.36
C PRO A 92 -9.22 -0.76 5.51
N VAL A 93 -9.40 0.53 5.21
CA VAL A 93 -9.78 1.54 6.20
C VAL A 93 -11.19 2.07 5.89
N GLY A 94 -12.13 1.77 6.78
CA GLY A 94 -13.55 2.15 6.61
C GLY A 94 -14.22 1.53 5.37
N PHE A 95 -15.46 1.94 5.10
CA PHE A 95 -16.24 1.40 3.97
C PHE A 95 -15.88 2.02 2.62
N THR A 96 -15.08 3.10 2.59
CA THR A 96 -14.85 3.87 1.37
C THR A 96 -13.41 4.26 1.03
N ARG A 97 -12.41 4.19 1.91
CA ARG A 97 -11.10 4.77 1.55
C ARG A 97 -9.92 4.21 2.34
N THR A 98 -8.93 3.72 1.60
CA THR A 98 -7.52 3.52 1.96
C THR A 98 -7.14 2.07 2.14
N THR A 99 -6.26 1.62 1.24
CA THR A 99 -5.42 0.44 1.42
C THR A 99 -4.00 0.93 1.68
N ILE A 100 -3.49 0.73 2.90
CA ILE A 100 -2.06 1.00 3.18
C ILE A 100 -1.26 -0.15 2.62
N VAL A 101 -0.32 0.13 1.70
CA VAL A 101 0.70 -0.82 1.22
C VAL A 101 2.06 -0.46 1.80
N PRO A 102 2.49 -1.11 2.90
CA PRO A 102 3.84 -1.00 3.42
C PRO A 102 4.76 -2.02 2.73
N SER A 103 5.88 -1.57 2.15
CA SER A 103 6.99 -2.48 1.86
C SER A 103 8.22 -2.12 2.69
N THR A 104 8.90 -3.15 3.16
CA THR A 104 10.29 -3.06 3.59
C THR A 104 11.14 -3.55 2.42
N THR A 105 12.00 -2.69 1.88
CA THR A 105 13.13 -3.20 1.11
C THR A 105 14.00 -3.95 2.11
N GLY A 106 13.99 -5.28 2.06
CA GLY A 106 15.03 -6.05 2.73
C GLY A 106 16.36 -5.58 2.16
N SER A 107 17.17 -4.90 2.98
CA SER A 107 18.60 -4.85 2.75
C SER A 107 19.04 -6.31 2.66
N HIS A 108 19.57 -6.73 1.51
CA HIS A 108 20.39 -7.93 1.44
C HIS A 108 21.69 -7.61 2.23
N ASP A 109 21.60 -7.50 3.55
CA ASP A 109 22.76 -7.68 4.40
C ASP A 109 22.98 -9.18 4.49
N ALA A 110 23.72 -9.68 3.51
CA ALA A 110 24.46 -10.91 3.65
C ALA A 110 25.46 -10.73 4.80
N HIS A 111 25.00 -10.99 6.01
CA HIS A 111 25.83 -11.19 7.19
C HIS A 111 25.38 -12.45 7.90
N CYS A 112 25.73 -13.59 7.30
CA CYS A 112 26.15 -14.72 8.13
C CYS A 112 27.52 -14.35 8.68
N ILE A 113 27.62 -14.15 9.99
CA ILE A 113 28.88 -14.34 10.72
C ILE A 113 28.62 -15.37 11.83
N PRO A 114 29.65 -16.07 12.31
CA PRO A 114 30.95 -15.52 12.71
C PRO A 114 32.12 -15.80 11.77
#